data_AF-A0A843LTB8-F1
#
_entry.id   AF-A0A843LTB8-F1
#
_cell.length_a   1.000
_cell.length_b   1.000
_cell.length_c   1.000
_cell.angle_alpha   90.00
_cell.angle_beta   90.00
_cell.angle_gamma   90.00
#
_symmetry.space_group_name_H-M   'P 1'
#
loop_
_entity.id
_entity.type
_entity.pdbx_description
1 polymer ?
#
loop_
_entity_poly.entity_id
_entity_poly.type
_entity_poly.pdbx_seq_one_letter_code
_entity_poly.pdbx_strand_id
1 'polypeptide(L)'
;IYGIYVSGNNETLTCNEITLVGNFTTGVASSAANVILNKNDIVTSGNNIGNASNCGDSIIAETTGIKIAYGNASVTNCTVKTTGENTVNTTGSGSVTYNYLVSNTGLGDKTVQSNNKTIVENNGPEFLLTVPELVKIYGSADKLTAILTDASHNPIANANITFTINGRNYTKTTNETGVASMNINLYPGVFTVSASYNDTTVNSTVIVTSSIIGDNIVKIFQNGTQFFATFYGKDGKPLANNTDVTFNINGVFYTRQTNENGTARLNINLIPGKYILTAINPANNEEKGFNVTVLSNVETANLVKYYKNESQFVVKVLNGDGTPANGTNVTFNINGVFYTRDVINGTATLNINLDPGNYTITTMYGKYSVGNNITVLPTLITEDLNMKFQDGSRFTAKALDGQGNPLANQTVFFNVNGVLYNRTTGADGFAKLLIRLNPGKYIITSIWNGYQVGRTITIS
;
A
#
# COMPACT_ATOMS: atom_id res chain seq x y z
N ILE A 1 39.85 -8.94 24.60
CA ILE A 1 38.58 -8.72 25.33
C ILE A 1 38.00 -10.08 25.65
N TYR A 2 37.58 -10.27 26.90
CA TYR A 2 36.91 -11.50 27.34
C TYR A 2 35.42 -11.21 27.51
N GLY A 3 34.58 -12.11 27.01
CA GLY A 3 33.14 -12.03 27.26
C GLY A 3 32.85 -12.42 28.69
N ILE A 4 33.35 -13.58 29.09
CA ILE A 4 33.33 -14.06 30.47
C ILE A 4 34.72 -14.53 30.85
N TYR A 5 35.18 -14.11 32.04
CA TYR A 5 36.35 -14.67 32.69
C TYR A 5 35.91 -15.48 33.91
N VAL A 6 36.41 -16.71 34.02
CA VAL A 6 35.98 -17.69 35.03
C VAL A 6 37.18 -18.19 35.82
N SER A 7 37.18 -17.99 37.14
CA SER A 7 38.22 -18.46 38.05
C SER A 7 37.60 -19.05 39.32
N GLY A 8 38.23 -20.08 39.88
CA GLY A 8 37.70 -20.80 41.04
C GLY A 8 38.04 -22.29 41.01
N ASN A 9 37.38 -23.08 41.85
CA ASN A 9 37.63 -24.53 41.95
C ASN A 9 36.69 -25.37 41.07
N ASN A 10 35.40 -25.02 41.03
CA ASN A 10 34.37 -25.75 40.29
C ASN A 10 33.35 -24.75 39.73
N GLU A 11 33.47 -24.45 38.45
CA GLU A 11 32.68 -23.41 37.81
C GLU A 11 31.73 -24.00 36.77
N THR A 12 30.56 -23.39 36.58
CA THR A 12 29.56 -23.87 35.62
C THR A 12 28.91 -22.70 34.89
N LEU A 13 28.99 -22.74 33.56
CA LEU A 13 28.30 -21.81 32.67
C LEU A 13 27.29 -22.60 31.86
N THR A 14 26.01 -22.28 32.01
CA THR A 14 24.93 -22.97 31.29
C THR A 14 23.94 -21.99 30.69
N CYS A 15 23.52 -22.23 29.44
CA CYS A 15 22.51 -21.43 28.73
C CYS A 15 22.87 -19.94 28.59
N ASN A 16 24.15 -19.60 28.46
CA ASN A 16 24.58 -18.22 28.19
C ASN A 16 24.63 -17.94 26.70
N GLU A 17 24.36 -16.69 26.31
CA GLU A 17 24.59 -16.15 24.97
C GLU A 17 25.70 -15.08 25.06
N ILE A 18 26.79 -15.27 24.30
CA ILE A 18 27.99 -14.45 24.38
C ILE A 18 28.36 -14.03 22.96
N THR A 19 28.21 -12.74 22.64
CA THR A 19 28.64 -12.18 21.35
C THR A 19 29.68 -11.09 21.56
N LEU A 20 30.84 -11.22 20.91
CA LEU A 20 31.95 -10.29 21.02
C LEU A 20 32.47 -9.87 19.65
N VAL A 21 32.66 -8.57 19.45
CA VAL A 21 33.31 -7.99 18.26
C VAL A 21 34.46 -7.10 18.73
N GLY A 22 35.62 -7.21 18.09
CA GLY A 22 36.76 -6.37 18.44
C GLY A 22 38.07 -6.85 17.83
N ASN A 23 39.16 -6.55 18.51
CA ASN A 23 40.50 -6.94 18.09
C ASN A 23 40.76 -8.43 18.39
N PHE A 24 41.36 -8.74 19.54
CA PHE A 24 41.41 -10.10 20.07
C PHE A 24 40.19 -10.35 20.95
N THR A 25 39.37 -11.33 20.59
CA THR A 25 38.12 -11.66 21.29
C THR A 25 38.12 -13.11 21.75
N THR A 26 38.02 -13.31 23.07
CA THR A 26 37.83 -14.64 23.67
C THR A 26 36.46 -14.69 24.32
N GLY A 27 35.60 -15.61 23.89
CA GLY A 27 34.23 -15.72 24.40
C GLY A 27 34.22 -16.03 25.89
N VAL A 28 34.76 -17.20 26.24
CA VAL A 28 34.99 -17.62 27.63
C VAL A 28 36.46 -17.86 27.84
N ALA A 29 37.05 -17.19 28.84
CA ALA A 29 38.41 -17.43 29.30
C ALA A 29 38.34 -18.02 30.71
N SER A 30 38.94 -19.19 30.94
CA SER A 30 38.91 -19.85 32.25
C SER A 30 40.29 -20.20 32.79
N SER A 31 40.47 -19.92 34.08
CA SER A 31 41.59 -20.35 34.92
C SER A 31 41.13 -21.24 36.09
N ALA A 32 39.88 -21.71 36.06
CA ALA A 32 39.30 -22.52 37.12
C ALA A 32 39.89 -23.94 37.15
N ALA A 33 39.94 -24.58 38.32
CA ALA A 33 40.44 -25.94 38.45
C ALA A 33 39.55 -26.97 37.73
N ASN A 34 38.24 -26.75 37.72
CA ASN A 34 37.28 -27.48 36.89
C ASN A 34 36.22 -26.50 36.36
N VAL A 35 35.89 -26.60 35.07
CA VAL A 35 34.85 -25.78 34.45
C VAL A 35 33.94 -26.62 33.57
N ILE A 36 32.62 -26.40 33.71
CA ILE A 36 31.58 -27.01 32.89
C ILE A 36 30.93 -25.93 32.04
N LEU A 37 30.96 -26.09 30.73
CA LEU A 37 30.24 -25.26 29.77
C LEU A 37 29.19 -26.15 29.10
N ASN A 38 27.91 -25.83 29.31
CA ASN A 38 26.81 -26.58 28.74
C ASN A 38 25.78 -25.68 28.06
N LYS A 39 25.37 -25.95 26.82
CA LYS A 39 24.31 -25.18 26.13
C LYS A 39 24.58 -23.68 26.02
N ASN A 40 25.85 -23.27 25.89
CA ASN A 40 26.17 -21.86 25.66
C ASN A 40 26.25 -21.58 24.15
N ASP A 41 25.77 -20.41 23.73
CA ASP A 41 25.96 -19.88 22.37
C ASP A 41 27.01 -18.78 22.41
N ILE A 42 28.10 -18.98 21.69
CA ILE A 42 29.30 -18.15 21.76
C ILE A 42 29.72 -17.75 20.35
N VAL A 43 29.70 -16.45 20.07
CA VAL A 43 30.12 -15.87 18.79
C VAL A 43 31.22 -14.83 19.03
N THR A 44 32.40 -15.05 18.45
CA THR A 44 33.53 -14.12 18.58
C THR A 44 34.06 -13.69 17.21
N SER A 45 34.00 -12.39 16.93
CA SER A 45 34.46 -11.76 15.69
C SER A 45 35.65 -10.85 15.98
N GLY A 46 36.83 -11.46 16.09
CA GLY A 46 38.09 -10.77 16.31
C GLY A 46 38.84 -10.49 15.01
N ASN A 47 39.35 -9.26 14.86
CA ASN A 47 40.17 -8.83 13.72
C ASN A 47 41.69 -9.01 13.97
N ASN A 48 42.10 -9.56 15.12
CA ASN A 48 43.51 -9.83 15.47
C ASN A 48 44.43 -8.59 15.47
N ILE A 49 43.89 -7.40 15.71
CA ILE A 49 44.65 -6.13 15.71
C ILE A 49 45.30 -5.87 17.08
N GLY A 50 46.57 -5.46 17.07
CA GLY A 50 47.32 -5.09 18.28
C GLY A 50 48.32 -6.17 18.71
N ASN A 51 48.89 -6.03 19.90
CA ASN A 51 49.89 -6.94 20.42
C ASN A 51 49.29 -7.88 21.47
N ALA A 52 49.26 -9.19 21.19
CA ALA A 52 48.81 -10.24 22.11
C ALA A 52 49.85 -10.60 23.20
N SER A 53 50.95 -9.85 23.32
CA SER A 53 52.05 -10.13 24.24
C SER A 53 51.61 -10.19 25.71
N ASN A 54 52.26 -11.08 26.47
CA ASN A 54 52.04 -11.36 27.90
C ASN A 54 51.92 -10.09 28.75
N CYS A 55 50.71 -9.78 29.19
CA CYS A 55 50.42 -8.76 30.19
C CYS A 55 50.19 -9.42 31.56
N GLY A 56 51.29 -9.77 32.25
CA GLY A 56 51.25 -10.29 33.63
C GLY A 56 50.52 -11.64 33.79
N ASP A 57 49.81 -11.83 34.91
CA ASP A 57 49.11 -13.07 35.30
C ASP A 57 47.81 -13.33 34.52
N SER A 58 47.59 -12.62 33.41
CA SER A 58 46.38 -12.76 32.59
C SER A 58 46.51 -13.91 31.60
N ILE A 59 45.40 -14.58 31.32
CA ILE A 59 45.30 -15.49 30.16
C ILE A 59 45.70 -14.68 28.91
N ILE A 60 46.46 -15.29 27.98
CA ILE A 60 46.92 -14.61 26.77
C ILE A 60 45.72 -14.31 25.87
N ALA A 61 45.63 -13.09 25.35
CA ALA A 61 44.57 -12.70 24.43
C ALA A 61 44.73 -13.40 23.09
N GLU A 62 43.69 -14.08 22.63
CA GLU A 62 43.61 -14.64 21.28
C GLU A 62 42.17 -14.55 20.79
N THR A 63 41.99 -14.60 19.47
CA THR A 63 40.65 -14.73 18.90
C THR A 63 40.26 -16.20 18.94
N THR A 64 39.35 -16.56 19.84
CA THR A 64 38.85 -17.93 20.03
C THR A 64 37.49 -17.91 20.73
N GLY A 65 36.70 -18.97 20.61
CA GLY A 65 35.45 -19.07 21.34
C GLY A 65 35.67 -19.32 22.83
N ILE A 66 36.41 -20.37 23.17
CA ILE A 66 36.64 -20.82 24.55
C ILE A 66 38.14 -21.04 24.75
N LYS A 67 38.72 -20.39 25.75
CA LYS A 67 40.10 -20.58 26.18
C LYS A 67 40.15 -21.10 27.62
N ILE A 68 40.58 -22.33 27.79
CA ILE A 68 40.82 -22.96 29.10
C ILE A 68 42.33 -22.96 29.33
N ALA A 69 42.81 -21.96 30.07
CA ALA A 69 44.24 -21.80 30.32
C ALA A 69 44.78 -22.81 31.34
N TYR A 70 43.94 -23.22 32.30
CA TYR A 70 44.27 -24.15 33.38
C TYR A 70 43.04 -24.99 33.76
N GLY A 71 43.28 -26.13 34.42
CA GLY A 71 42.25 -26.98 35.01
C GLY A 71 41.48 -27.84 34.00
N ASN A 72 40.54 -28.64 34.49
CA ASN A 72 39.77 -29.57 33.68
C ASN A 72 38.56 -28.89 33.05
N ALA A 73 38.19 -29.27 31.83
CA ALA A 73 37.05 -28.70 31.12
C ALA A 73 36.10 -29.77 30.59
N SER A 74 34.81 -29.54 30.79
CA SER A 74 33.73 -30.26 30.10
C SER A 74 32.92 -29.26 29.29
N VAL A 75 33.07 -29.29 27.95
CA VAL A 75 32.34 -28.43 27.01
C VAL A 75 31.39 -29.30 26.22
N THR A 76 30.09 -29.12 26.42
CA THR A 76 29.05 -29.93 25.78
C THR A 76 27.84 -29.11 25.33
N ASN A 77 27.19 -29.53 24.25
CA ASN A 77 25.99 -28.88 23.70
C ASN A 77 26.16 -27.38 23.43
N CYS A 78 27.38 -26.87 23.29
CA CYS A 78 27.63 -25.46 23.01
C CYS A 78 27.62 -25.21 21.50
N THR A 79 27.18 -24.02 21.11
CA THR A 79 27.40 -23.47 19.77
C THR A 79 28.55 -22.47 19.89
N VAL A 80 29.63 -22.68 19.14
CA VAL A 80 30.82 -21.83 19.19
C VAL A 80 31.22 -21.46 17.76
N LYS A 81 31.12 -20.17 17.43
CA LYS A 81 31.51 -19.60 16.13
C LYS A 81 32.57 -18.55 16.35
N THR A 82 33.71 -18.68 15.66
CA THR A 82 34.82 -17.75 15.82
C THR A 82 35.50 -17.43 14.50
N THR A 83 35.98 -16.19 14.35
CA THR A 83 36.92 -15.81 13.28
C THR A 83 38.37 -16.21 13.61
N GLY A 84 38.59 -16.80 14.79
CA GLY A 84 39.84 -17.40 15.20
C GLY A 84 40.13 -18.74 14.53
N GLU A 85 41.33 -19.24 14.75
CA GLU A 85 41.76 -20.56 14.28
C GLU A 85 41.07 -21.69 15.06
N ASN A 86 40.92 -21.55 16.37
CA ASN A 86 40.36 -22.59 17.23
C ASN A 86 39.06 -22.12 17.87
N THR A 87 38.03 -22.96 17.88
CA THR A 87 36.78 -22.72 18.62
C THR A 87 37.00 -22.94 20.12
N VAL A 88 37.78 -23.96 20.46
CA VAL A 88 38.15 -24.31 21.83
C VAL A 88 39.67 -24.52 21.88
N ASN A 89 40.33 -23.79 22.77
CA ASN A 89 41.73 -23.99 23.11
C ASN A 89 41.81 -24.39 24.58
N THR A 90 42.22 -25.63 24.85
CA THR A 90 42.30 -26.18 26.21
C THR A 90 43.64 -26.86 26.47
N THR A 91 44.26 -26.50 27.60
CA THR A 91 45.48 -27.15 28.10
C THR A 91 45.18 -28.19 29.19
N GLY A 92 43.90 -28.33 29.57
CA GLY A 92 43.37 -29.15 30.66
C GLY A 92 43.16 -30.62 30.32
N SER A 93 42.59 -31.38 31.26
CA SER A 93 41.98 -32.69 30.95
C SER A 93 40.45 -32.58 30.91
N GLY A 94 39.75 -33.59 30.38
CA GLY A 94 38.28 -33.59 30.33
C GLY A 94 37.73 -33.90 28.95
N SER A 95 36.70 -33.18 28.51
CA SER A 95 35.95 -33.50 27.29
C SER A 95 35.43 -32.26 26.55
N VAL A 96 35.58 -32.23 25.24
CA VAL A 96 34.88 -31.32 24.31
C VAL A 96 34.07 -32.21 23.39
N THR A 97 32.76 -32.34 23.62
CA THR A 97 31.92 -33.29 22.89
C THR A 97 30.52 -32.75 22.60
N TYR A 98 29.90 -33.20 21.51
CA TYR A 98 28.52 -32.82 21.15
C TYR A 98 28.30 -31.31 21.01
N ASN A 99 29.29 -30.59 20.49
CA ASN A 99 29.20 -29.16 20.23
C ASN A 99 29.02 -28.87 18.74
N TYR A 100 28.48 -27.68 18.43
CA TYR A 100 28.50 -27.09 17.10
C TYR A 100 29.65 -26.08 17.03
N LEU A 101 30.74 -26.43 16.36
CA LEU A 101 32.01 -25.71 16.36
C LEU A 101 32.35 -25.24 14.94
N VAL A 102 32.47 -23.93 14.75
CA VAL A 102 32.86 -23.30 13.48
C VAL A 102 33.96 -22.28 13.73
N SER A 103 35.12 -22.49 13.13
CA SER A 103 36.26 -21.55 13.16
C SER A 103 36.48 -20.94 11.78
N ASN A 104 37.50 -20.10 11.65
CA ASN A 104 37.95 -19.61 10.34
C ASN A 104 38.71 -20.68 9.52
N THR A 105 39.22 -21.75 10.15
CA THR A 105 40.09 -22.74 9.50
C THR A 105 39.45 -24.12 9.33
N GLY A 106 38.34 -24.39 10.03
CA GLY A 106 37.58 -25.64 9.88
C GLY A 106 36.33 -25.70 10.76
N LEU A 107 35.78 -26.91 10.88
CA LEU A 107 34.54 -27.24 11.59
C LEU A 107 34.76 -28.42 12.56
N GLY A 108 33.89 -28.53 13.57
CA GLY A 108 33.86 -29.69 14.47
C GLY A 108 35.17 -29.92 15.23
N ASP A 109 35.52 -31.20 15.42
CA ASP A 109 36.69 -31.64 16.20
C ASP A 109 38.01 -31.00 15.73
N LYS A 110 38.15 -30.71 14.42
CA LYS A 110 39.36 -30.11 13.84
C LYS A 110 39.68 -28.72 14.38
N THR A 111 38.70 -28.05 14.98
CA THR A 111 38.82 -26.69 15.50
C THR A 111 39.16 -26.65 16.98
N VAL A 112 39.36 -27.81 17.59
CA VAL A 112 39.69 -27.93 19.01
C VAL A 112 41.19 -28.13 19.17
N GLN A 113 41.87 -27.10 19.66
CA GLN A 113 43.24 -27.22 20.11
C GLN A 113 43.23 -27.80 21.54
N SER A 114 43.80 -28.99 21.70
CA SER A 114 43.85 -29.67 23.00
C SER A 114 45.16 -30.44 23.20
N ASN A 115 45.35 -30.98 24.41
CA ASN A 115 46.40 -31.94 24.73
C ASN A 115 45.89 -33.39 24.62
N ASN A 116 46.76 -34.37 24.81
CA ASN A 116 46.40 -35.80 24.77
C ASN A 116 45.56 -36.29 25.98
N LYS A 117 45.11 -35.39 26.86
CA LYS A 117 44.31 -35.69 28.07
C LYS A 117 42.87 -35.19 27.96
N THR A 118 42.51 -34.53 26.86
CA THR A 118 41.14 -34.09 26.57
C THR A 118 40.53 -34.99 25.51
N ILE A 119 39.34 -35.49 25.77
CA ILE A 119 38.54 -36.24 24.80
C ILE A 119 37.89 -35.22 23.86
N VAL A 120 38.17 -35.32 22.56
CA VAL A 120 37.58 -34.48 21.51
C VAL A 120 36.90 -35.41 20.50
N GLU A 121 35.58 -35.47 20.55
CA GLU A 121 34.80 -36.34 19.67
C GLU A 121 33.35 -35.83 19.55
N ASN A 122 32.67 -36.25 18.48
CA ASN A 122 31.26 -35.95 18.25
C ASN A 122 30.94 -34.46 18.20
N ASN A 123 31.90 -33.58 17.83
CA ASN A 123 31.60 -32.18 17.56
C ASN A 123 31.37 -31.97 16.07
N GLY A 124 30.25 -31.36 15.73
CA GLY A 124 29.88 -30.98 14.37
C GLY A 124 30.15 -29.50 14.09
N PRO A 125 29.76 -29.02 12.90
CA PRO A 125 29.23 -29.81 11.80
C PRO A 125 30.34 -30.47 10.96
N GLU A 126 30.02 -31.53 10.20
CA GLU A 126 30.97 -32.21 9.30
C GLU A 126 31.14 -31.49 7.95
N PHE A 127 30.19 -30.61 7.63
CA PHE A 127 30.18 -29.76 6.45
C PHE A 127 29.53 -28.42 6.80
N LEU A 128 29.75 -27.40 5.96
CA LEU A 128 29.07 -26.12 6.08
C LEU A 128 28.31 -25.84 4.79
N LEU A 129 27.00 -25.67 4.92
CA LEU A 129 26.14 -25.14 3.87
C LEU A 129 25.87 -23.66 4.15
N THR A 130 26.14 -22.79 3.20
CA THR A 130 25.86 -21.35 3.30
C THR A 130 25.04 -20.89 2.11
N VAL A 131 24.04 -20.04 2.34
CA VAL A 131 23.21 -19.43 1.29
C VAL A 131 23.21 -17.92 1.53
N PRO A 132 24.13 -17.17 0.90
CA PRO A 132 24.16 -15.72 1.04
C PRO A 132 22.85 -15.08 0.56
N GLU A 133 22.50 -13.92 1.14
CA GLU A 133 21.39 -13.11 0.62
C GLU A 133 21.67 -12.70 -0.82
N LEU A 134 20.66 -12.78 -1.68
CA LEU A 134 20.72 -12.25 -3.03
C LEU A 134 19.88 -10.99 -3.14
N VAL A 135 20.53 -9.86 -3.41
CA VAL A 135 19.87 -8.63 -3.85
C VAL A 135 20.14 -8.45 -5.34
N LYS A 136 19.08 -8.38 -6.16
CA LYS A 136 19.20 -8.26 -7.61
C LYS A 136 18.14 -7.35 -8.21
N ILE A 137 18.41 -6.81 -9.38
CA ILE A 137 17.43 -6.06 -10.18
C ILE A 137 16.59 -7.05 -10.99
N TYR A 138 15.30 -6.75 -11.17
CA TYR A 138 14.42 -7.57 -12.01
C TYR A 138 15.01 -7.78 -13.41
N GLY A 139 15.09 -9.05 -13.81
CA GLY A 139 15.66 -9.46 -15.10
C GLY A 139 17.19 -9.45 -15.20
N SER A 140 17.93 -9.10 -14.14
CA SER A 140 19.39 -9.23 -14.12
C SER A 140 19.83 -10.70 -14.13
N ALA A 141 21.08 -10.96 -14.52
CA ALA A 141 21.64 -12.31 -14.62
C ALA A 141 22.08 -12.90 -13.26
N ASP A 142 21.96 -12.14 -12.16
CA ASP A 142 22.38 -12.57 -10.84
C ASP A 142 21.59 -13.81 -10.38
N LYS A 143 22.32 -14.71 -9.72
CA LYS A 143 21.86 -16.04 -9.33
C LYS A 143 21.86 -16.19 -7.82
N LEU A 144 20.91 -16.97 -7.32
CA LEU A 144 20.97 -17.46 -5.95
C LEU A 144 22.03 -18.55 -5.90
N THR A 145 22.92 -18.49 -4.90
CA THR A 145 24.00 -19.45 -4.72
C THR A 145 23.92 -20.13 -3.37
N ALA A 146 24.31 -21.40 -3.34
CA ALA A 146 24.62 -22.13 -2.13
C ALA A 146 26.07 -22.61 -2.22
N ILE A 147 26.81 -22.45 -1.13
CA ILE A 147 28.20 -22.82 -1.00
C ILE A 147 28.27 -24.00 -0.02
N LEU A 148 28.87 -25.10 -0.45
CA LEU A 148 29.03 -26.31 0.35
C LEU A 148 30.51 -26.65 0.51
N THR A 149 30.96 -26.75 1.75
CA THR A 149 32.33 -27.12 2.10
C THR A 149 32.38 -28.25 3.14
N ASP A 150 33.47 -29.00 3.16
CA ASP A 150 33.74 -30.00 4.20
C ASP A 150 34.24 -29.36 5.51
N ALA A 151 34.53 -30.19 6.52
CA ALA A 151 35.06 -29.75 7.81
C ALA A 151 36.43 -29.03 7.76
N SER A 152 37.12 -29.05 6.62
CA SER A 152 38.38 -28.34 6.36
C SER A 152 38.19 -27.13 5.44
N HIS A 153 36.94 -26.71 5.20
CA HIS A 153 36.57 -25.68 4.25
C HIS A 153 36.93 -25.98 2.78
N ASN A 154 37.22 -27.24 2.43
CA ASN A 154 37.39 -27.62 1.04
C ASN A 154 36.03 -27.70 0.35
N PRO A 155 35.92 -27.27 -0.93
CA PRO A 155 34.67 -27.34 -1.66
C PRO A 155 34.21 -28.78 -1.88
N ILE A 156 32.91 -29.04 -1.67
CA ILE A 156 32.28 -30.33 -1.99
C ILE A 156 31.62 -30.22 -3.37
N ALA A 157 32.25 -30.81 -4.39
CA ALA A 157 31.75 -30.83 -5.76
C ALA A 157 30.73 -31.96 -6.00
N ASN A 158 29.90 -31.81 -7.04
CA ASN A 158 28.91 -32.80 -7.49
C ASN A 158 27.84 -33.21 -6.44
N ALA A 159 27.64 -32.41 -5.41
CA ALA A 159 26.61 -32.60 -4.40
C ALA A 159 25.28 -31.95 -4.83
N ASN A 160 24.16 -32.62 -4.56
CA ASN A 160 22.83 -32.10 -4.88
C ASN A 160 22.30 -31.23 -3.74
N ILE A 161 22.17 -29.93 -4.01
CA ILE A 161 21.52 -28.95 -3.13
C ILE A 161 20.08 -28.75 -3.60
N THR A 162 19.12 -28.81 -2.68
CA THR A 162 17.72 -28.48 -2.98
C THR A 162 17.40 -27.09 -2.47
N PHE A 163 17.15 -26.16 -3.38
CA PHE A 163 16.62 -24.84 -3.04
C PHE A 163 15.10 -24.88 -2.93
N THR A 164 14.52 -24.26 -1.91
CA THR A 164 13.07 -24.07 -1.78
C THR A 164 12.74 -22.59 -1.81
N ILE A 165 11.84 -22.21 -2.72
CA ILE A 165 11.34 -20.83 -2.88
C ILE A 165 9.85 -20.88 -3.24
N ASN A 166 9.02 -20.10 -2.55
CA ASN A 166 7.56 -20.09 -2.70
C ASN A 166 6.93 -21.51 -2.65
N GLY A 167 7.43 -22.38 -1.78
CA GLY A 167 6.95 -23.77 -1.62
C GLY A 167 7.32 -24.71 -2.76
N ARG A 168 8.17 -24.30 -3.72
CA ARG A 168 8.67 -25.14 -4.81
C ARG A 168 10.14 -25.49 -4.61
N ASN A 169 10.49 -26.72 -4.94
CA ASN A 169 11.84 -27.27 -4.80
C ASN A 169 12.59 -27.29 -6.14
N TYR A 170 13.86 -26.91 -6.10
CA TYR A 170 14.76 -26.86 -7.24
C TYR A 170 16.11 -27.47 -6.87
N THR A 171 16.42 -28.64 -7.41
CA THR A 171 17.71 -29.29 -7.17
C THR A 171 18.78 -28.79 -8.14
N LYS A 172 19.94 -28.44 -7.60
CA LYS A 172 21.13 -27.99 -8.32
C LYS A 172 22.37 -28.68 -7.79
N THR A 173 23.28 -29.00 -8.68
CA THR A 173 24.52 -29.69 -8.34
C THR A 173 25.64 -28.68 -8.11
N THR A 174 26.47 -28.89 -7.09
CA THR A 174 27.65 -28.06 -6.84
C THR A 174 28.73 -28.28 -7.91
N ASN A 175 29.36 -27.19 -8.35
CA ASN A 175 30.52 -27.25 -9.24
C ASN A 175 31.82 -27.60 -8.48
N GLU A 176 32.97 -27.57 -9.17
CA GLU A 176 34.30 -27.84 -8.58
C GLU A 176 34.68 -26.90 -7.43
N THR A 177 34.09 -25.71 -7.38
CA THR A 177 34.28 -24.74 -6.28
C THR A 177 33.24 -24.88 -5.17
N GLY A 178 32.45 -25.97 -5.15
CA GLY A 178 31.45 -26.23 -4.12
C GLY A 178 30.19 -25.37 -4.22
N VAL A 179 29.97 -24.70 -5.36
CA VAL A 179 28.86 -23.76 -5.56
C VAL A 179 27.76 -24.38 -6.40
N ALA A 180 26.55 -24.46 -5.83
CA ALA A 180 25.31 -24.70 -6.58
C ALA A 180 24.62 -23.35 -6.86
N SER A 181 24.10 -23.14 -8.06
CA SER A 181 23.45 -21.87 -8.41
C SER A 181 22.15 -22.04 -9.20
N MET A 182 21.21 -21.11 -9.01
CA MET A 182 19.96 -21.04 -9.78
C MET A 182 19.60 -19.61 -10.19
N ASN A 183 19.05 -19.48 -11.40
CA ASN A 183 18.48 -18.21 -11.86
C ASN A 183 17.21 -17.88 -11.09
N ILE A 184 17.01 -16.59 -10.79
CA ILE A 184 15.78 -16.07 -10.18
C ILE A 184 15.01 -15.25 -11.21
N ASN A 185 13.82 -15.73 -11.56
CA ASN A 185 12.87 -15.12 -12.49
C ASN A 185 11.55 -14.78 -11.77
N LEU A 186 11.65 -14.09 -10.63
CA LEU A 186 10.51 -13.63 -9.85
C LEU A 186 10.29 -12.14 -10.11
N TYR A 187 9.03 -11.70 -10.07
CA TYR A 187 8.69 -10.28 -10.05
C TYR A 187 9.29 -9.58 -8.81
N PRO A 188 9.44 -8.25 -8.84
CA PRO A 188 9.97 -7.50 -7.70
C PRO A 188 9.28 -7.83 -6.39
N GLY A 189 10.06 -8.03 -5.33
CA GLY A 189 9.58 -8.48 -4.03
C GLY A 189 10.70 -9.03 -3.15
N VAL A 190 10.33 -9.39 -1.92
CA VAL A 190 11.21 -10.04 -0.94
C VAL A 190 10.72 -11.46 -0.72
N PHE A 191 11.60 -12.43 -0.89
CA PHE A 191 11.27 -13.86 -0.83
C PHE A 191 12.17 -14.56 0.19
N THR A 192 11.56 -15.29 1.12
CA THR A 192 12.28 -16.23 1.97
C THR A 192 12.66 -17.46 1.14
N VAL A 193 13.92 -17.85 1.21
CA VAL A 193 14.43 -19.03 0.52
C VAL A 193 15.13 -19.95 1.52
N SER A 194 15.21 -21.23 1.19
CA SER A 194 16.10 -22.15 1.89
C SER A 194 16.90 -22.98 0.90
N ALA A 195 18.04 -23.50 1.36
CA ALA A 195 18.74 -24.58 0.69
C ALA A 195 18.96 -25.73 1.66
N SER A 196 18.85 -26.96 1.16
CA SER A 196 19.03 -28.16 1.97
C SER A 196 20.04 -29.14 1.37
N TYR A 197 20.82 -29.77 2.25
CA TYR A 197 21.77 -30.85 1.97
C TYR A 197 21.89 -31.77 3.19
N ASN A 198 21.77 -33.10 3.00
CA ASN A 198 21.85 -34.11 4.08
C ASN A 198 21.14 -33.69 5.37
N ASP A 199 19.83 -33.50 5.30
CA ASP A 199 18.94 -33.08 6.40
C ASP A 199 19.22 -31.71 7.04
N THR A 200 20.32 -31.04 6.65
CA THR A 200 20.60 -29.66 7.05
C THR A 200 19.89 -28.70 6.12
N THR A 201 19.16 -27.74 6.69
CA THR A 201 18.49 -26.67 5.95
C THR A 201 18.97 -25.32 6.45
N VAL A 202 19.34 -24.44 5.51
CA VAL A 202 19.77 -23.07 5.79
C VAL A 202 18.84 -22.10 5.09
N ASN A 203 18.34 -21.11 5.83
CA ASN A 203 17.45 -20.08 5.31
C ASN A 203 18.25 -18.85 4.85
N SER A 204 17.68 -18.13 3.88
CA SER A 204 18.21 -16.86 3.37
C SER A 204 17.08 -16.03 2.77
N THR A 205 17.43 -14.90 2.17
CA THR A 205 16.51 -13.96 1.53
C THR A 205 16.93 -13.72 0.09
N VAL A 206 15.94 -13.61 -0.80
CA VAL A 206 16.11 -13.08 -2.16
C VAL A 206 15.30 -11.79 -2.27
N ILE A 207 15.96 -10.69 -2.57
CA ILE A 207 15.35 -9.37 -2.81
C ILE A 207 15.48 -9.07 -4.30
N VAL A 208 14.34 -9.06 -4.99
CA VAL A 208 14.26 -8.59 -6.38
C VAL A 208 13.77 -7.15 -6.37
N THR A 209 14.64 -6.21 -6.72
CA THR A 209 14.31 -4.79 -6.82
C THR A 209 13.72 -4.47 -8.19
N SER A 210 12.80 -3.51 -8.19
CA SER A 210 12.19 -3.00 -9.42
C SER A 210 13.19 -2.19 -10.23
N SER A 211 13.17 -2.35 -11.54
CA SER A 211 13.93 -1.55 -12.50
C SER A 211 13.20 -0.27 -12.92
N ILE A 212 12.01 -0.01 -12.37
CA ILE A 212 11.20 1.18 -12.62
C ILE A 212 10.96 1.90 -11.29
N ILE A 213 11.41 3.14 -11.18
CA ILE A 213 11.20 3.99 -10.00
C ILE A 213 10.31 5.16 -10.39
N GLY A 214 9.26 5.42 -9.61
CA GLY A 214 8.32 6.50 -9.84
C GLY A 214 7.34 6.60 -8.69
N ASP A 215 6.53 7.65 -8.68
CA ASP A 215 5.58 7.92 -7.61
C ASP A 215 4.15 7.97 -8.15
N ASN A 216 3.21 7.57 -7.29
CA ASN A 216 1.80 7.88 -7.51
C ASN A 216 1.60 9.40 -7.55
N ILE A 217 0.68 9.88 -8.37
CA ILE A 217 0.41 11.32 -8.44
C ILE A 217 -1.04 11.64 -8.08
N VAL A 218 -1.22 12.79 -7.43
CA VAL A 218 -2.51 13.44 -7.22
C VAL A 218 -2.41 14.85 -7.79
N LYS A 219 -3.35 15.25 -8.64
CA LYS A 219 -3.40 16.60 -9.20
C LYS A 219 -4.84 17.10 -9.31
N ILE A 220 -5.04 18.40 -9.28
CA ILE A 220 -6.30 19.02 -9.68
C ILE A 220 -6.39 19.00 -11.21
N PHE A 221 -7.60 18.86 -11.76
CA PHE A 221 -7.82 18.95 -13.20
C PHE A 221 -7.23 20.25 -13.76
N GLN A 222 -6.51 20.14 -14.89
CA GLN A 222 -5.74 21.23 -15.53
C GLN A 222 -4.54 21.79 -14.75
N ASN A 223 -4.18 21.23 -13.59
CA ASN A 223 -2.91 21.54 -12.92
C ASN A 223 -1.69 21.13 -13.79
N GLY A 224 -0.53 21.74 -13.55
CA GLY A 224 0.70 21.49 -14.31
C GLY A 224 1.42 20.15 -14.00
N THR A 225 1.07 19.45 -12.92
CA THR A 225 1.72 18.19 -12.48
C THR A 225 1.61 17.09 -13.54
N GLN A 226 2.70 16.38 -13.78
CA GLN A 226 2.81 15.29 -14.76
C GLN A 226 3.41 14.05 -14.10
N PHE A 227 3.33 12.91 -14.77
CA PHE A 227 3.91 11.67 -14.28
C PHE A 227 5.37 11.54 -14.72
N PHE A 228 6.22 11.02 -13.84
CA PHE A 228 7.63 10.76 -14.10
C PHE A 228 8.00 9.37 -13.59
N ALA A 229 8.80 8.65 -14.36
CA ALA A 229 9.43 7.42 -13.91
C ALA A 229 10.86 7.31 -14.47
N THR A 230 11.76 6.78 -13.66
CA THR A 230 13.15 6.47 -13.99
C THR A 230 13.28 4.97 -14.25
N PHE A 231 13.96 4.63 -15.34
CA PHE A 231 14.10 3.26 -15.82
C PHE A 231 15.57 2.83 -15.79
N TYR A 232 15.81 1.61 -15.33
CA TYR A 232 17.14 1.02 -15.22
C TYR A 232 17.26 -0.23 -16.08
N GLY A 233 18.44 -0.45 -16.64
CA GLY A 233 18.79 -1.69 -17.33
C GLY A 233 18.98 -2.86 -16.37
N LYS A 234 19.17 -4.05 -16.95
CA LYS A 234 19.50 -5.28 -16.21
C LYS A 234 20.84 -5.21 -15.47
N ASP A 235 21.70 -4.26 -15.84
CA ASP A 235 22.99 -3.96 -15.21
C ASP A 235 22.92 -2.88 -14.13
N GLY A 236 21.71 -2.37 -13.84
CA GLY A 236 21.48 -1.32 -12.85
C GLY A 236 21.86 0.09 -13.30
N LYS A 237 22.24 0.29 -14.56
CA LYS A 237 22.47 1.63 -15.10
C LYS A 237 21.17 2.25 -15.58
N PRO A 238 20.98 3.58 -15.46
CA PRO A 238 19.83 4.25 -16.05
C PRO A 238 19.76 4.00 -17.56
N LEU A 239 18.56 3.74 -18.07
CA LEU A 239 18.30 3.70 -19.52
C LEU A 239 18.27 5.13 -20.07
N ALA A 240 19.43 5.76 -20.17
CA ALA A 240 19.59 7.15 -20.54
C ALA A 240 19.46 7.40 -22.06
N ASN A 241 19.56 8.67 -22.43
CA ASN A 241 19.84 9.13 -23.80
C ASN A 241 18.81 8.69 -24.85
N ASN A 242 17.56 9.15 -24.68
CA ASN A 242 16.46 8.94 -25.61
C ASN A 242 16.09 7.46 -25.82
N THR A 243 16.20 6.65 -24.77
CA THR A 243 15.67 5.28 -24.80
C THR A 243 14.14 5.33 -24.78
N ASP A 244 13.51 4.65 -25.73
CA ASP A 244 12.05 4.55 -25.82
C ASP A 244 11.50 3.63 -24.71
N VAL A 245 10.66 4.17 -23.84
CA VAL A 245 9.90 3.45 -22.81
C VAL A 245 8.41 3.60 -23.06
N THR A 246 7.60 2.68 -22.54
CA THR A 246 6.15 2.68 -22.79
C THR A 246 5.36 2.93 -21.51
N PHE A 247 4.34 3.77 -21.61
CA PHE A 247 3.31 3.93 -20.58
C PHE A 247 1.95 3.50 -21.15
N ASN A 248 1.16 2.78 -20.37
CA ASN A 248 -0.23 2.47 -20.67
C ASN A 248 -1.12 3.11 -19.60
N ILE A 249 -2.12 3.88 -20.02
CA ILE A 249 -3.15 4.41 -19.13
C ILE A 249 -4.50 4.36 -19.84
N ASN A 250 -5.50 3.78 -19.18
CA ASN A 250 -6.84 3.58 -19.75
C ASN A 250 -6.86 2.83 -21.10
N GLY A 251 -5.95 1.86 -21.27
CA GLY A 251 -5.82 1.06 -22.50
C GLY A 251 -5.13 1.77 -23.66
N VAL A 252 -4.65 3.00 -23.46
CA VAL A 252 -3.90 3.76 -24.47
C VAL A 252 -2.41 3.72 -24.16
N PHE A 253 -1.62 3.32 -25.15
CA PHE A 253 -0.18 3.19 -25.05
C PHE A 253 0.54 4.45 -25.56
N TYR A 254 1.55 4.88 -24.82
CA TYR A 254 2.36 6.05 -25.09
C TYR A 254 3.84 5.71 -25.02
N THR A 255 4.55 5.85 -26.12
CA THR A 255 6.02 5.79 -26.14
C THR A 255 6.61 7.14 -25.74
N ARG A 256 7.57 7.15 -24.83
CA ARG A 256 8.30 8.35 -24.38
C ARG A 256 9.78 8.05 -24.31
N GLN A 257 10.58 9.08 -24.56
CA GLN A 257 12.03 9.00 -24.48
C GLN A 257 12.50 9.42 -23.09
N THR A 258 13.48 8.69 -22.58
CA THR A 258 14.18 9.02 -21.34
C THR A 258 15.22 10.13 -21.54
N ASN A 259 15.43 10.94 -20.51
CA ASN A 259 16.53 11.90 -20.46
C ASN A 259 17.88 11.24 -20.12
N GLU A 260 18.92 12.05 -19.93
CA GLU A 260 20.28 11.61 -19.53
C GLU A 260 20.33 10.82 -18.21
N ASN A 261 19.33 10.99 -17.34
CA ASN A 261 19.21 10.29 -16.06
C ASN A 261 18.27 9.07 -16.15
N GLY A 262 17.88 8.64 -17.35
CA GLY A 262 16.95 7.52 -17.55
C GLY A 262 15.50 7.81 -17.17
N THR A 263 15.12 9.08 -17.00
CA THR A 263 13.77 9.49 -16.58
C THR A 263 12.92 9.91 -17.76
N ALA A 264 11.72 9.33 -17.87
CA ALA A 264 10.72 9.70 -18.86
C ALA A 264 9.52 10.41 -18.22
N ARG A 265 8.93 11.34 -18.96
CA ARG A 265 7.76 12.13 -18.55
C ARG A 265 6.53 11.75 -19.37
N LEU A 266 5.40 11.51 -18.71
CA LEU A 266 4.09 11.40 -19.35
C LEU A 266 3.18 12.56 -18.93
N ASN A 267 2.64 13.27 -19.94
CA ASN A 267 1.65 14.31 -19.69
C ASN A 267 0.31 13.70 -19.29
N ILE A 268 -0.27 14.18 -18.19
CA ILE A 268 -1.54 13.74 -17.61
C ILE A 268 -2.59 14.82 -17.84
N ASN A 269 -3.37 14.61 -18.91
CA ASN A 269 -4.48 15.46 -19.36
C ASN A 269 -5.82 14.70 -19.29
N LEU A 270 -6.02 13.92 -18.23
CA LEU A 270 -7.24 13.14 -18.01
C LEU A 270 -8.29 13.98 -17.29
N ILE A 271 -9.56 13.65 -17.51
CA ILE A 271 -10.69 14.20 -16.74
C ILE A 271 -10.58 13.76 -15.26
N PRO A 272 -11.32 14.39 -14.33
CA PRO A 272 -11.39 13.95 -12.94
C PRO A 272 -11.72 12.46 -12.82
N GLY A 273 -10.97 11.76 -11.97
CA GLY A 273 -11.08 10.31 -11.81
C GLY A 273 -9.86 9.68 -11.13
N LYS A 274 -9.92 8.37 -10.93
CA LYS A 274 -8.80 7.54 -10.47
C LYS A 274 -8.41 6.60 -11.60
N TYR A 275 -7.12 6.53 -11.89
CA TYR A 275 -6.56 5.77 -12.99
C TYR A 275 -5.37 4.94 -12.52
N ILE A 276 -5.15 3.81 -13.18
CA ILE A 276 -3.91 3.04 -13.06
C ILE A 276 -3.07 3.30 -14.32
N LEU A 277 -1.87 3.83 -14.11
CA LEU A 277 -0.83 3.99 -15.12
C LEU A 277 0.13 2.83 -14.99
N THR A 278 0.39 2.11 -16.08
CA THR A 278 1.40 1.06 -16.12
C THR A 278 2.61 1.56 -16.90
N ALA A 279 3.77 1.58 -16.27
CA ALA A 279 5.05 1.83 -16.94
C ALA A 279 5.70 0.50 -17.33
N ILE A 280 6.29 0.44 -18.53
CA ILE A 280 6.86 -0.78 -19.10
C ILE A 280 8.31 -0.52 -19.47
N ASN A 281 9.22 -1.30 -18.89
CA ASN A 281 10.65 -1.21 -19.13
C ASN A 281 11.07 -2.09 -20.33
N PRO A 282 11.63 -1.54 -21.42
CA PRO A 282 12.01 -2.30 -22.60
C PRO A 282 13.19 -3.28 -22.36
N ALA A 283 14.02 -3.07 -21.33
CA ALA A 283 15.21 -3.88 -21.11
C ALA A 283 14.89 -5.28 -20.56
N ASN A 284 13.79 -5.41 -19.81
CA ASN A 284 13.42 -6.63 -19.09
C ASN A 284 11.91 -6.93 -19.12
N ASN A 285 11.11 -6.12 -19.81
CA ASN A 285 9.65 -6.21 -19.87
C ASN A 285 8.97 -6.13 -18.49
N GLU A 286 9.61 -5.48 -17.51
CA GLU A 286 8.93 -5.20 -16.24
C GLU A 286 7.75 -4.27 -16.49
N GLU A 287 6.61 -4.60 -15.92
CA GLU A 287 5.44 -3.74 -15.86
C GLU A 287 5.21 -3.30 -14.41
N LYS A 288 5.06 -1.99 -14.20
CA LYS A 288 4.80 -1.43 -12.87
C LYS A 288 3.63 -0.46 -12.89
N GLY A 289 2.63 -0.73 -12.05
CA GLY A 289 1.45 0.09 -11.87
C GLY A 289 1.68 1.26 -10.90
N PHE A 290 1.10 2.41 -11.23
CA PHE A 290 1.06 3.62 -10.43
C PHE A 290 -0.36 4.20 -10.41
N ASN A 291 -0.79 4.68 -9.26
CA ASN A 291 -2.05 5.38 -9.10
C ASN A 291 -1.92 6.83 -9.57
N VAL A 292 -2.84 7.23 -10.45
CA VAL A 292 -3.00 8.61 -10.91
C VAL A 292 -4.38 9.09 -10.50
N THR A 293 -4.45 10.07 -9.60
CA THR A 293 -5.71 10.67 -9.17
C THR A 293 -5.82 12.09 -9.70
N VAL A 294 -6.86 12.34 -10.48
CA VAL A 294 -7.22 13.69 -10.96
C VAL A 294 -8.45 14.15 -10.19
N LEU A 295 -8.28 15.16 -9.35
CA LEU A 295 -9.35 15.78 -8.58
C LEU A 295 -10.15 16.75 -9.45
N SER A 296 -11.47 16.81 -9.22
CA SER A 296 -12.31 17.80 -9.86
C SER A 296 -11.90 19.20 -9.42
N ASN A 297 -11.92 20.15 -10.36
CA ASN A 297 -11.84 21.58 -10.07
C ASN A 297 -13.23 22.24 -9.94
N VAL A 298 -14.28 21.42 -9.94
CA VAL A 298 -15.69 21.81 -9.78
C VAL A 298 -16.30 20.99 -8.65
N GLU A 299 -16.75 21.65 -7.59
CA GLU A 299 -17.48 21.06 -6.46
C GLU A 299 -18.94 21.49 -6.55
N THR A 300 -19.84 20.51 -6.60
CA THR A 300 -21.27 20.71 -6.82
C THR A 300 -22.07 19.55 -6.24
N ALA A 301 -23.33 19.80 -5.89
CA ALA A 301 -24.23 18.81 -5.31
C ALA A 301 -25.64 18.93 -5.91
N ASN A 302 -26.44 17.89 -5.72
CA ASN A 302 -27.85 17.91 -6.10
C ASN A 302 -28.62 18.96 -5.30
N LEU A 303 -29.70 19.51 -5.87
CA LEU A 303 -30.57 20.48 -5.22
C LEU A 303 -31.99 19.93 -5.11
N VAL A 304 -32.57 19.95 -3.92
CA VAL A 304 -34.00 19.75 -3.70
C VAL A 304 -34.59 21.03 -3.15
N LYS A 305 -35.64 21.54 -3.79
CA LYS A 305 -36.26 22.81 -3.42
C LYS A 305 -37.77 22.80 -3.64
N TYR A 306 -38.52 23.65 -2.94
CA TYR A 306 -39.92 23.90 -3.27
C TYR A 306 -40.04 24.95 -4.38
N TYR A 307 -41.10 24.86 -5.18
CA TYR A 307 -41.40 25.82 -6.25
C TYR A 307 -41.40 27.25 -5.70
N LYS A 308 -40.63 28.13 -6.37
CA LYS A 308 -40.41 29.54 -5.98
C LYS A 308 -39.77 29.77 -4.60
N ASN A 309 -39.22 28.76 -3.94
CA ASN A 309 -38.36 29.03 -2.78
C ASN A 309 -37.04 29.69 -3.23
N GLU A 310 -36.34 30.36 -2.30
CA GLU A 310 -35.14 31.15 -2.58
C GLU A 310 -33.86 30.32 -2.79
N SER A 311 -33.92 28.99 -2.64
CA SER A 311 -32.75 28.12 -2.80
C SER A 311 -32.22 28.17 -4.23
N GLN A 312 -30.90 28.30 -4.32
CA GLN A 312 -30.14 28.37 -5.57
C GLN A 312 -29.33 27.10 -5.79
N PHE A 313 -29.02 26.82 -7.05
CA PHE A 313 -27.98 25.85 -7.37
C PHE A 313 -26.62 26.51 -7.24
N VAL A 314 -25.73 25.91 -6.44
CA VAL A 314 -24.44 26.51 -6.05
C VAL A 314 -23.31 25.60 -6.48
N VAL A 315 -22.31 26.17 -7.12
CA VAL A 315 -21.09 25.48 -7.53
C VAL A 315 -19.88 26.25 -7.04
N LYS A 316 -18.90 25.53 -6.49
CA LYS A 316 -17.57 26.08 -6.25
C LYS A 316 -16.61 25.63 -7.33
N VAL A 317 -15.73 26.52 -7.75
CA VAL A 317 -14.73 26.26 -8.78
C VAL A 317 -13.35 26.72 -8.34
N LEU A 318 -12.36 25.92 -8.71
CA LEU A 318 -10.96 26.10 -8.35
C LEU A 318 -10.09 26.28 -9.59
N ASN A 319 -9.02 27.05 -9.44
CA ASN A 319 -7.90 27.10 -10.36
C ASN A 319 -7.07 25.81 -10.26
N GLY A 320 -6.16 25.61 -11.21
CA GLY A 320 -5.26 24.45 -11.21
C GLY A 320 -4.35 24.37 -9.99
N ASP A 321 -4.10 25.47 -9.29
CA ASP A 321 -3.33 25.54 -8.04
C ASP A 321 -4.19 25.31 -6.77
N GLY A 322 -5.51 25.13 -6.92
CA GLY A 322 -6.45 24.94 -5.82
C GLY A 322 -7.02 26.23 -5.22
N THR A 323 -6.65 27.40 -5.75
CA THR A 323 -7.24 28.68 -5.30
C THR A 323 -8.64 28.91 -5.91
N PRO A 324 -9.50 29.74 -5.31
CA PRO A 324 -10.78 30.14 -5.89
C PRO A 324 -10.62 30.78 -7.29
N ALA A 325 -11.39 30.29 -8.28
CA ALA A 325 -11.29 30.76 -9.66
C ALA A 325 -12.04 32.08 -9.94
N ASN A 326 -11.77 33.13 -9.16
CA ASN A 326 -12.44 34.43 -9.26
C ASN A 326 -12.27 35.09 -10.63
N GLY A 327 -13.35 35.74 -11.12
CA GLY A 327 -13.33 36.46 -12.39
C GLY A 327 -13.42 35.57 -13.64
N THR A 328 -13.70 34.27 -13.45
CA THR A 328 -14.02 33.33 -14.52
C THR A 328 -15.53 33.10 -14.62
N ASN A 329 -15.96 32.26 -15.57
CA ASN A 329 -17.37 31.99 -15.82
C ASN A 329 -17.66 30.49 -15.78
N VAL A 330 -18.83 30.15 -15.24
CA VAL A 330 -19.42 28.81 -15.29
C VAL A 330 -20.66 28.86 -16.17
N THR A 331 -20.83 27.87 -17.04
CA THR A 331 -22.04 27.73 -17.86
C THR A 331 -22.85 26.54 -17.36
N PHE A 332 -24.11 26.77 -17.01
CA PHE A 332 -25.07 25.73 -16.68
C PHE A 332 -25.94 25.41 -17.90
N ASN A 333 -26.27 24.15 -18.11
CA ASN A 333 -27.28 23.72 -19.08
C ASN A 333 -28.39 22.97 -18.36
N ILE A 334 -29.64 23.42 -18.56
CA ILE A 334 -30.85 22.72 -18.12
C ILE A 334 -31.78 22.64 -19.32
N ASN A 335 -32.20 21.43 -19.70
CA ASN A 335 -33.12 21.18 -20.83
C ASN A 335 -32.70 21.83 -22.17
N GLY A 336 -31.40 21.98 -22.42
CA GLY A 336 -30.86 22.61 -23.64
C GLY A 336 -30.75 24.14 -23.58
N VAL A 337 -31.16 24.77 -22.46
CA VAL A 337 -30.99 26.21 -22.24
C VAL A 337 -29.73 26.46 -21.42
N PHE A 338 -28.90 27.39 -21.91
CA PHE A 338 -27.60 27.70 -21.32
C PHE A 338 -27.64 28.98 -20.49
N TYR A 339 -27.05 28.94 -19.30
CA TYR A 339 -26.96 30.05 -18.35
C TYR A 339 -25.51 30.26 -17.91
N THR A 340 -24.90 31.37 -18.32
CA THR A 340 -23.54 31.73 -17.89
C THR A 340 -23.59 32.58 -16.61
N ARG A 341 -22.74 32.28 -15.64
CA ARG A 341 -22.61 33.02 -14.37
C ARG A 341 -21.14 33.29 -14.07
N ASP A 342 -20.87 34.50 -13.59
CA ASP A 342 -19.54 34.87 -13.11
C ASP A 342 -19.24 34.17 -11.79
N VAL A 343 -17.95 33.89 -11.57
CA VAL A 343 -17.44 33.28 -10.36
C VAL A 343 -16.96 34.37 -9.41
N ILE A 344 -17.59 34.45 -8.25
CA ILE A 344 -17.29 35.42 -7.20
C ILE A 344 -16.91 34.64 -5.94
N ASN A 345 -15.72 34.91 -5.40
CA ASN A 345 -15.14 34.17 -4.27
C ASN A 345 -15.19 32.64 -4.46
N GLY A 346 -14.83 32.18 -5.66
CA GLY A 346 -14.81 30.78 -6.06
C GLY A 346 -16.18 30.17 -6.27
N THR A 347 -17.26 30.94 -6.19
CA THR A 347 -18.63 30.43 -6.24
C THR A 347 -19.40 31.00 -7.42
N ALA A 348 -20.14 30.16 -8.13
CA ALA A 348 -21.14 30.54 -9.12
C ALA A 348 -22.52 30.01 -8.68
N THR A 349 -23.55 30.85 -8.78
CA THR A 349 -24.91 30.52 -8.33
C THR A 349 -25.94 30.71 -9.44
N LEU A 350 -26.88 29.78 -9.54
CA LEU A 350 -28.01 29.84 -10.47
C LEU A 350 -29.35 29.77 -9.73
N ASN A 351 -30.17 30.81 -9.90
CA ASN A 351 -31.58 30.79 -9.48
C ASN A 351 -32.35 29.75 -10.29
N ILE A 352 -33.13 28.90 -9.60
CA ILE A 352 -33.94 27.86 -10.22
C ILE A 352 -35.43 28.25 -10.15
N ASN A 353 -35.98 28.64 -11.30
CA ASN A 353 -37.38 29.05 -11.47
C ASN A 353 -38.11 28.09 -12.42
N LEU A 354 -37.92 26.79 -12.24
CA LEU A 354 -38.56 25.73 -13.03
C LEU A 354 -39.83 25.28 -12.32
N ASP A 355 -40.82 24.81 -13.07
CA ASP A 355 -42.02 24.16 -12.52
C ASP A 355 -41.65 22.89 -11.71
N PRO A 356 -42.55 22.39 -10.85
CA PRO A 356 -42.32 21.15 -10.14
C PRO A 356 -42.01 19.98 -11.07
N GLY A 357 -40.95 19.25 -10.74
CA GLY A 357 -40.41 18.20 -11.59
C GLY A 357 -38.97 17.83 -11.21
N ASN A 358 -38.42 16.86 -11.95
CA ASN A 358 -37.02 16.45 -11.85
C ASN A 358 -36.28 16.88 -13.11
N TYR A 359 -35.11 17.49 -12.92
CA TYR A 359 -34.29 18.05 -13.98
C TYR A 359 -32.85 17.61 -13.81
N THR A 360 -32.14 17.44 -14.93
CA THR A 360 -30.68 17.31 -14.94
C THR A 360 -30.08 18.67 -15.25
N ILE A 361 -29.16 19.12 -14.41
CA ILE A 361 -28.33 20.29 -14.66
C ILE A 361 -26.90 19.84 -14.96
N THR A 362 -26.34 20.34 -16.06
CA THR A 362 -24.92 20.14 -16.39
C THR A 362 -24.17 21.43 -16.12
N THR A 363 -23.20 21.36 -15.22
CA THR A 363 -22.24 22.44 -14.97
C THR A 363 -21.05 22.27 -15.90
N MET A 364 -20.66 23.31 -16.62
CA MET A 364 -19.51 23.33 -17.53
C MET A 364 -18.53 24.41 -17.09
N TYR A 365 -17.28 24.01 -16.85
CA TYR A 365 -16.20 24.90 -16.48
C TYR A 365 -14.90 24.48 -17.19
N GLY A 366 -14.37 25.36 -18.05
CA GLY A 366 -13.23 25.05 -18.90
C GLY A 366 -13.48 23.83 -19.80
N LYS A 367 -12.70 22.76 -19.62
CA LYS A 367 -12.81 21.50 -20.38
C LYS A 367 -13.53 20.39 -19.63
N TYR A 368 -14.10 20.69 -18.46
CA TYR A 368 -14.80 19.71 -17.63
C TYR A 368 -16.28 20.04 -17.55
N SER A 369 -17.08 18.98 -17.55
CA SER A 369 -18.51 19.05 -17.30
C SER A 369 -18.92 17.99 -16.29
N VAL A 370 -19.88 18.35 -15.43
CA VAL A 370 -20.41 17.48 -14.39
C VAL A 370 -21.92 17.68 -14.26
N GLY A 371 -22.64 16.57 -14.13
CA GLY A 371 -24.09 16.56 -14.00
C GLY A 371 -24.55 16.43 -12.54
N ASN A 372 -25.61 17.15 -12.19
CA ASN A 372 -26.35 16.99 -10.94
C ASN A 372 -27.85 16.92 -11.22
N ASN A 373 -28.61 16.48 -10.22
CA ASN A 373 -30.06 16.45 -10.25
C ASN A 373 -30.64 17.67 -9.50
N ILE A 374 -31.67 18.27 -10.07
CA ILE A 374 -32.52 19.28 -9.43
C ILE A 374 -33.92 18.70 -9.30
N THR A 375 -34.46 18.66 -8.08
CA THR A 375 -35.84 18.29 -7.80
C THR A 375 -36.59 19.52 -7.29
N VAL A 376 -37.59 19.97 -8.05
CA VAL A 376 -38.51 21.03 -7.64
C VAL A 376 -39.81 20.39 -7.14
N LEU A 377 -40.10 20.56 -5.86
CA LEU A 377 -41.31 20.08 -5.20
C LEU A 377 -42.46 21.07 -5.39
N PRO A 378 -43.70 20.59 -5.56
CA PRO A 378 -44.86 21.47 -5.71
C PRO A 378 -45.19 22.18 -4.40
N THR A 379 -45.64 23.43 -4.52
CA THR A 379 -46.23 24.19 -3.41
C THR A 379 -47.75 24.26 -3.47
N LEU A 380 -48.36 23.73 -4.54
CA LEU A 380 -49.80 23.48 -4.65
C LEU A 380 -50.01 21.99 -4.92
N ILE A 381 -50.64 21.29 -3.98
CA ILE A 381 -50.91 19.86 -4.09
C ILE A 381 -52.41 19.65 -4.27
N THR A 382 -52.78 18.85 -5.26
CA THR A 382 -54.16 18.51 -5.58
C THR A 382 -54.20 17.14 -6.22
N GLU A 383 -55.32 16.45 -6.03
CA GLU A 383 -55.59 15.09 -6.51
C GLU A 383 -56.88 15.07 -7.33
N ASP A 384 -57.05 14.02 -8.13
CA ASP A 384 -58.30 13.79 -8.84
C ASP A 384 -59.45 13.54 -7.84
N LEU A 385 -60.66 13.95 -8.19
CA LEU A 385 -61.86 13.71 -7.38
C LEU A 385 -62.79 12.75 -8.10
N ASN A 386 -63.15 11.66 -7.44
CA ASN A 386 -64.24 10.78 -7.88
C ASN A 386 -65.38 10.89 -6.86
N MET A 387 -66.59 11.20 -7.33
CA MET A 387 -67.75 11.43 -6.48
C MET A 387 -69.05 10.92 -7.13
N LYS A 388 -70.10 10.72 -6.34
CA LYS A 388 -71.46 10.48 -6.84
C LYS A 388 -72.20 11.80 -7.03
N PHE A 389 -73.17 11.82 -7.94
CA PHE A 389 -74.01 12.99 -8.15
C PHE A 389 -74.68 13.44 -6.83
N GLN A 390 -74.41 14.69 -6.43
CA GLN A 390 -74.93 15.33 -5.22
C GLN A 390 -74.51 14.71 -3.87
N ASP A 391 -73.39 13.98 -3.78
CA ASP A 391 -72.93 13.38 -2.51
C ASP A 391 -72.27 14.35 -1.52
N GLY A 392 -72.05 15.61 -1.91
CA GLY A 392 -71.46 16.65 -1.08
C GLY A 392 -69.92 16.70 -1.09
N SER A 393 -69.26 15.88 -1.90
CA SER A 393 -67.80 15.86 -2.04
C SER A 393 -67.23 17.21 -2.50
N ARG A 394 -65.99 17.48 -2.09
CA ARG A 394 -65.28 18.72 -2.39
C ARG A 394 -63.97 18.42 -3.09
N PHE A 395 -63.68 19.18 -4.13
CA PHE A 395 -62.34 19.21 -4.70
C PHE A 395 -61.43 20.04 -3.80
N THR A 396 -60.22 19.55 -3.53
CA THR A 396 -59.30 20.17 -2.58
C THR A 396 -57.95 20.50 -3.22
N ALA A 397 -57.41 21.65 -2.85
CA ALA A 397 -56.03 22.01 -3.13
C ALA A 397 -55.34 22.48 -1.85
N LYS A 398 -54.15 21.96 -1.59
CA LYS A 398 -53.30 22.28 -0.44
C LYS A 398 -52.21 23.24 -0.86
N ALA A 399 -52.16 24.44 -0.28
CA ALA A 399 -51.06 25.38 -0.47
C ALA A 399 -49.99 25.17 0.62
N LEU A 400 -48.73 25.17 0.21
CA LEU A 400 -47.55 25.01 1.06
C LEU A 400 -46.59 26.20 0.94
N ASP A 401 -45.81 26.46 1.98
CA ASP A 401 -44.70 27.42 1.96
C ASP A 401 -43.45 26.84 1.25
N GLY A 402 -42.37 27.62 1.24
CA GLY A 402 -41.09 27.24 0.63
C GLY A 402 -40.32 26.13 1.37
N GLN A 403 -40.86 25.66 2.49
CA GLN A 403 -40.32 24.61 3.37
C GLN A 403 -41.26 23.39 3.45
N GLY A 404 -42.42 23.43 2.79
CA GLY A 404 -43.39 22.35 2.75
C GLY A 404 -44.46 22.40 3.84
N ASN A 405 -44.54 23.47 4.63
CA ASN A 405 -45.57 23.62 5.65
C ASN A 405 -46.87 24.15 5.06
N PRO A 406 -48.04 23.74 5.56
CA PRO A 406 -49.32 24.25 5.08
C PRO A 406 -49.49 25.76 5.31
N LEU A 407 -50.04 26.46 4.31
CA LEU A 407 -50.32 27.90 4.40
C LEU A 407 -51.80 28.20 4.52
N ALA A 408 -52.19 28.84 5.62
CA ALA A 408 -53.53 29.36 5.84
C ALA A 408 -53.76 30.70 5.14
N ASN A 409 -55.04 31.08 4.99
CA ASN A 409 -55.47 32.38 4.46
C ASN A 409 -54.98 32.69 3.05
N GLN A 410 -54.68 31.66 2.26
CA GLN A 410 -54.26 31.79 0.86
C GLN A 410 -55.45 31.66 -0.08
N THR A 411 -55.55 32.54 -1.07
CA THR A 411 -56.60 32.47 -2.09
C THR A 411 -56.17 31.56 -3.24
N VAL A 412 -56.80 30.40 -3.35
CA VAL A 412 -56.64 29.46 -4.48
C VAL A 412 -57.78 29.67 -5.46
N PHE A 413 -57.44 29.74 -6.75
CA PHE A 413 -58.42 29.81 -7.83
C PHE A 413 -58.61 28.43 -8.45
N PHE A 414 -59.86 28.05 -8.70
CA PHE A 414 -60.26 26.82 -9.37
C PHE A 414 -61.00 27.19 -10.65
N ASN A 415 -60.46 26.81 -11.80
CA ASN A 415 -61.15 26.92 -13.09
C ASN A 415 -61.76 25.57 -13.44
N VAL A 416 -63.08 25.52 -13.58
CA VAL A 416 -63.81 24.33 -14.03
C VAL A 416 -64.71 24.72 -15.21
N ASN A 417 -64.51 24.10 -16.37
CA ASN A 417 -65.23 24.41 -17.62
C ASN A 417 -65.22 25.92 -17.99
N GLY A 418 -64.13 26.63 -17.72
CA GLY A 418 -64.01 28.06 -18.02
C GLY A 418 -64.60 28.99 -16.95
N VAL A 419 -65.23 28.45 -15.91
CA VAL A 419 -65.74 29.24 -14.76
C VAL A 419 -64.72 29.24 -13.63
N LEU A 420 -64.35 30.44 -13.18
CA LEU A 420 -63.37 30.65 -12.13
C LEU A 420 -64.03 30.81 -10.75
N TYR A 421 -63.61 30.00 -9.79
CA TYR A 421 -64.01 30.08 -8.39
C TYR A 421 -62.79 30.39 -7.52
N ASN A 422 -62.95 31.21 -6.47
CA ASN A 422 -61.90 31.43 -5.47
C ASN A 422 -62.28 30.77 -4.14
N ARG A 423 -61.30 30.20 -3.44
CA ARG A 423 -61.48 29.66 -2.08
C ARG A 423 -60.23 29.97 -1.26
N THR A 424 -60.44 30.27 0.01
CA THR A 424 -59.35 30.55 0.94
C THR A 424 -58.95 29.27 1.68
N THR A 425 -57.65 29.07 1.88
CA THR A 425 -57.13 27.92 2.64
C THR A 425 -57.39 28.06 4.14
N GLY A 426 -57.77 26.95 4.78
CA GLY A 426 -57.85 26.86 6.24
C GLY A 426 -56.48 26.70 6.91
N ALA A 427 -56.46 26.52 8.23
CA ALA A 427 -55.24 26.26 9.00
C ALA A 427 -54.49 24.98 8.55
N ASP A 428 -55.20 24.02 7.96
CA ASP A 428 -54.66 22.79 7.36
C ASP A 428 -54.04 23.01 5.97
N GLY A 429 -54.07 24.25 5.45
CA GLY A 429 -53.59 24.65 4.14
C GLY A 429 -54.53 24.30 2.99
N PHE A 430 -55.72 23.77 3.25
CA PHE A 430 -56.64 23.33 2.20
C PHE A 430 -57.69 24.37 1.83
N ALA A 431 -57.77 24.68 0.54
CA ALA A 431 -58.89 25.35 -0.09
C ALA A 431 -59.84 24.27 -0.65
N LYS A 432 -61.15 24.40 -0.38
CA LYS A 432 -62.14 23.33 -0.65
C LYS A 432 -63.31 23.87 -1.50
N LEU A 433 -63.47 23.36 -2.72
CA LEU A 433 -64.55 23.72 -3.65
C LEU A 433 -65.64 22.64 -3.66
N LEU A 434 -66.87 22.99 -3.30
CA LEU A 434 -68.03 22.11 -3.43
C LEU A 434 -68.38 21.94 -4.92
N ILE A 435 -68.55 20.69 -5.36
CA ILE A 435 -68.89 20.37 -6.76
C ILE A 435 -70.38 20.01 -6.86
N ARG A 436 -71.08 20.63 -7.83
CA ARG A 436 -72.51 20.42 -8.12
C ARG A 436 -72.79 20.27 -9.62
N LEU A 437 -71.81 19.78 -10.38
CA LEU A 437 -71.95 19.53 -11.81
C LEU A 437 -72.76 18.23 -12.04
N ASN A 438 -73.37 18.10 -13.22
CA ASN A 438 -74.05 16.88 -13.64
C ASN A 438 -73.07 15.69 -13.77
N PRO A 439 -73.54 14.43 -13.84
CA PRO A 439 -72.68 13.29 -14.11
C PRO A 439 -71.82 13.51 -15.35
N GLY A 440 -70.53 13.14 -15.27
CA GLY A 440 -69.56 13.40 -16.34
C GLY A 440 -68.11 13.49 -15.84
N LYS A 441 -67.21 13.74 -16.79
CA LYS A 441 -65.77 13.93 -16.56
C LYS A 441 -65.38 15.37 -16.89
N TYR A 442 -64.78 16.06 -15.92
CA TYR A 442 -64.43 17.48 -16.03
C TYR A 442 -62.95 17.70 -15.74
N ILE A 443 -62.34 18.64 -16.45
CA ILE A 443 -61.00 19.14 -16.13
C ILE A 443 -61.16 20.30 -15.16
N ILE A 444 -60.41 20.26 -14.07
CA ILE A 444 -60.28 21.34 -13.11
C ILE A 444 -58.82 21.77 -13.04
N THR A 445 -58.58 23.08 -13.15
CA THR A 445 -57.25 23.66 -12.98
C THR A 445 -57.24 24.47 -11.68
N SER A 446 -56.37 24.07 -10.75
CA SER A 446 -56.09 24.83 -9.53
C SER A 446 -54.92 25.77 -9.77
N ILE A 447 -55.05 27.03 -9.36
CA ILE A 447 -54.07 28.09 -9.59
C ILE A 447 -53.78 28.78 -8.27
N TRP A 448 -52.50 28.81 -7.88
CA TRP A 448 -52.03 29.53 -6.71
C TRP A 448 -50.58 29.99 -6.88
N ASN A 449 -50.30 31.24 -6.51
CA ASN A 449 -48.97 31.85 -6.60
C ASN A 449 -48.28 31.64 -7.98
N GLY A 450 -49.05 31.75 -9.07
CA GLY A 450 -48.58 31.57 -10.44
C GLY A 450 -48.31 30.12 -10.87
N TYR A 451 -48.43 29.14 -9.97
CA TYR A 451 -48.38 27.72 -10.30
C TYR A 451 -49.78 27.20 -10.63
N GLN A 452 -49.88 26.32 -11.63
CA GLN A 452 -51.15 25.74 -12.08
C GLN A 452 -51.05 24.21 -12.10
N VAL A 453 -52.09 23.54 -11.59
CA VAL A 453 -52.17 22.09 -11.58
C VAL A 453 -53.54 21.65 -12.10
N GLY A 454 -53.53 20.90 -13.21
CA GLY A 454 -54.73 20.30 -13.80
C GLY A 454 -55.00 18.92 -13.20
N ARG A 455 -56.27 18.66 -12.88
CA ARG A 455 -56.80 17.37 -12.40
C ARG A 455 -58.15 17.07 -13.01
N THR A 456 -58.63 15.86 -12.77
CA THR A 456 -59.93 15.37 -13.22
C THR A 456 -60.93 15.31 -12.07
N ILE A 457 -62.17 15.73 -12.33
CA ILE A 457 -63.33 15.38 -11.52
C ILE A 457 -64.20 14.38 -12.30
N THR A 458 -64.52 13.24 -11.69
CA THR A 458 -65.44 12.23 -12.24
C THR A 458 -66.69 12.16 -11.36
N ILE A 459 -67.87 12.33 -11.96
CA ILE A 459 -69.16 12.27 -11.28
C ILE A 459 -69.97 11.12 -11.85
N SER A 460 -70.27 10.11 -11.02
CA SER A 460 -71.06 8.92 -11.38
C SER A 460 -72.52 9.02 -10.95
#